data_AF-A0AAP0C151-F1
#
_entry.id   AF-A0AAP0C151-F1
#
_cell.length_a   1.000
_cell.length_b   1.000
_cell.length_c   1.000
_cell.angle_alpha   90.00
_cell.angle_beta   90.00
_cell.angle_gamma   90.00
#
_symmetry.space_group_name_H-M   'P 1'
#
loop_
_entity.id
_entity.type
_entity.pdbx_description
1 polymer ?
#
loop_
_entity_poly.entity_id
_entity_poly.type
_entity_poly.pdbx_seq_one_letter_code
_entity_poly.pdbx_strand_id
1 'polypeptide(L)'
;MAAVTETESVDKKIRMMNSSSEEVAVENPPAINHMPEDDSASAAIPAGNSLSDQVMAAAISETGETGEGEKKNLRLMSSDGKEVVVEAAVAMKSQLIRQMIEADCAGESDVINIPNVTAAVLSLIFRYCEKHLGDGDGDKAIANDLKSFDEDFISVDLDTLYDLLMGSNYLDVKGLLDLACQKVADLIKGKSPDEIRRIFNIEKDFSPEEEEEVNKENKWAFE
;
A
#
# COMPACT_ATOMS: atom_id res chain seq x y z
N MET A 1 8.85 -45.79 20.89
CA MET A 1 7.55 -45.25 21.34
C MET A 1 7.73 -43.79 21.79
N ALA A 2 8.05 -42.88 20.87
CA ALA A 2 8.28 -41.46 21.19
C ALA A 2 7.70 -40.49 20.14
N ALA A 3 6.80 -40.98 19.27
CA ALA A 3 6.23 -40.20 18.18
C ALA A 3 4.72 -39.93 18.35
N VAL A 4 4.14 -40.23 19.52
CA VAL A 4 2.69 -40.09 19.77
C VAL A 4 2.37 -38.92 20.70
N THR A 5 3.36 -38.34 21.39
CA THR A 5 3.15 -37.29 22.39
C THR A 5 3.20 -35.86 21.83
N GLU A 6 3.70 -35.68 20.60
CA GLU A 6 3.87 -34.34 20.02
C GLU A 6 2.62 -33.85 19.27
N THR A 7 1.79 -34.76 18.76
CA THR A 7 0.54 -34.43 18.06
C THR A 7 -0.58 -34.01 19.01
N GLU A 8 -0.65 -34.56 20.23
CA GLU A 8 -1.67 -34.18 21.22
C GLU A 8 -1.52 -32.73 21.74
N SER A 9 -0.30 -32.17 21.70
CA SER A 9 -0.05 -30.79 22.13
C SER A 9 -0.54 -29.75 21.12
N VAL A 10 -0.43 -30.07 19.82
CA VAL A 10 -0.84 -29.19 18.72
C VAL A 10 -2.36 -29.17 18.56
N ASP A 11 -3.01 -30.34 18.66
CA ASP A 11 -4.48 -30.44 18.59
C ASP A 11 -5.19 -29.74 19.75
N LYS A 12 -4.59 -29.75 20.95
CA LYS A 12 -5.13 -29.05 22.12
C LYS A 12 -5.00 -27.53 21.98
N LYS A 13 -3.96 -27.03 21.30
CA LYS A 13 -3.74 -25.60 21.04
C LYS A 13 -4.69 -25.05 19.97
N ILE A 14 -4.99 -25.83 18.93
CA ILE A 14 -5.99 -25.49 17.90
C ILE A 14 -7.39 -25.43 18.51
N ARG A 15 -7.74 -26.38 19.40
CA ARG A 15 -9.05 -26.38 20.08
C ARG A 15 -9.24 -25.21 21.05
N MET A 16 -8.18 -24.69 21.65
CA MET A 16 -8.24 -23.52 22.52
C MET A 16 -8.40 -22.21 21.73
N MET A 17 -7.85 -22.11 20.53
CA MET A 17 -7.97 -20.90 19.70
C MET A 17 -9.36 -20.74 19.07
N ASN A 18 -10.10 -21.82 18.86
CA ASN A 18 -11.45 -21.75 18.27
C ASN A 18 -12.58 -21.48 19.29
N SER A 19 -12.25 -21.30 20.57
CA SER A 19 -13.21 -21.07 21.65
C SER A 19 -13.35 -19.60 22.06
N SER A 20 -12.58 -18.67 21.48
CA SER A 20 -12.64 -17.23 21.80
C SER A 20 -13.39 -16.38 20.77
N SER A 21 -14.00 -16.99 19.76
CA SER A 21 -14.92 -16.29 18.85
C SER A 21 -16.36 -16.50 19.33
N GLU A 22 -16.71 -15.89 20.46
CA GLU A 22 -18.11 -15.71 20.86
C GLU A 22 -18.77 -14.65 19.96
N GLU A 23 -19.85 -15.12 19.32
CA GLU A 23 -21.03 -14.44 18.80
C GLU A 23 -21.08 -12.91 18.85
N VAL A 24 -21.10 -12.30 17.66
CA VAL A 24 -21.96 -11.14 17.42
C VAL A 24 -22.97 -11.53 16.36
N ALA A 25 -24.16 -11.91 16.82
CA ALA A 25 -25.34 -12.05 15.99
C ALA A 25 -25.73 -10.67 15.43
N VAL A 26 -25.65 -10.51 14.11
CA VAL A 26 -26.30 -9.40 13.42
C VAL A 26 -27.50 -9.98 12.68
N GLU A 27 -28.67 -9.68 13.21
CA GLU A 27 -29.96 -10.07 12.67
C GLU A 27 -30.16 -9.55 11.24
N ASN A 28 -30.63 -10.43 10.35
CA ASN A 28 -31.16 -10.07 9.04
C ASN A 28 -32.48 -9.30 9.20
N PRO A 29 -32.64 -8.09 8.66
CA PRO A 29 -33.97 -7.53 8.42
C PRO A 29 -34.61 -8.12 7.15
N PRO A 30 -35.95 -8.26 7.12
CA PRO A 30 -36.64 -9.07 6.12
C PRO A 30 -36.83 -8.35 4.78
N ALA A 31 -36.91 -9.17 3.74
CA ALA A 31 -37.34 -8.80 2.40
C ALA A 31 -38.73 -8.15 2.41
N ILE A 32 -38.86 -6.99 1.76
CA ILE A 32 -40.16 -6.44 1.37
C ILE A 32 -40.31 -6.62 -0.15
N ASN A 33 -41.40 -7.32 -0.47
CA ASN A 33 -41.88 -7.66 -1.78
C ASN A 33 -42.14 -6.44 -2.67
N HIS A 34 -41.66 -6.56 -3.91
CA HIS A 34 -42.35 -6.36 -5.18
C HIS A 34 -43.69 -5.58 -5.25
N MET A 35 -43.69 -4.62 -6.19
CA MET A 35 -44.77 -4.16 -7.11
C MET A 35 -45.91 -3.26 -6.58
N PRO A 36 -46.60 -2.47 -7.44
CA PRO A 36 -46.33 -2.09 -8.84
C PRO A 36 -46.40 -0.56 -9.14
N GLU A 37 -46.17 -0.24 -10.41
CA GLU A 37 -46.42 1.01 -11.11
C GLU A 37 -47.82 1.59 -10.86
N ASP A 38 -47.92 2.93 -10.81
CA ASP A 38 -49.12 3.61 -11.30
C ASP A 38 -48.78 4.98 -11.87
N ASP A 39 -49.34 5.22 -13.05
CA ASP A 39 -49.31 6.43 -13.84
C ASP A 39 -50.00 7.60 -13.12
N SER A 40 -49.48 8.82 -13.27
CA SER A 40 -50.33 9.95 -13.66
C SER A 40 -49.52 11.20 -13.98
N ALA A 41 -49.75 11.67 -15.21
CA ALA A 41 -49.36 12.96 -15.74
C ALA A 41 -49.83 14.13 -14.86
N SER A 42 -49.12 15.27 -14.94
CA SER A 42 -49.66 16.49 -15.57
C SER A 42 -48.79 17.72 -15.29
N ALA A 43 -48.36 18.36 -16.39
CA ALA A 43 -48.27 19.79 -16.65
C ALA A 43 -47.52 20.73 -15.68
N ALA A 44 -46.43 21.33 -16.18
CA ALA A 44 -46.40 22.78 -16.47
C ALA A 44 -45.04 23.22 -17.08
N ILE A 45 -45.09 23.73 -18.31
CA ILE A 45 -44.14 24.70 -18.88
C ILE A 45 -45.00 25.97 -19.11
N PRO A 46 -44.52 27.19 -18.83
CA PRO A 46 -43.99 27.97 -19.94
C PRO A 46 -42.85 28.95 -19.62
N ALA A 47 -42.04 29.15 -20.67
CA ALA A 47 -41.51 30.43 -21.16
C ALA A 47 -40.49 31.22 -20.32
N GLY A 48 -39.26 31.25 -20.83
CA GLY A 48 -38.23 32.23 -20.52
C GLY A 48 -37.14 32.21 -21.59
N ASN A 49 -37.49 32.57 -22.83
CA ASN A 49 -36.52 32.83 -23.91
C ASN A 49 -35.63 34.01 -23.52
N SER A 50 -34.32 33.79 -23.41
CA SER A 50 -33.34 34.85 -23.61
C SER A 50 -32.50 34.48 -24.82
N LEU A 51 -32.56 35.36 -25.82
CA LEU A 51 -31.81 35.28 -27.07
C LEU A 51 -30.33 35.49 -26.81
N SER A 52 -29.52 34.48 -27.09
CA SER A 52 -28.16 34.64 -27.63
C SER A 52 -27.64 33.27 -28.05
N ASP A 53 -27.11 33.23 -29.27
CA ASP A 53 -26.23 32.19 -29.80
C ASP A 53 -26.89 31.05 -30.61
N GLN A 54 -27.48 31.45 -31.73
CA GLN A 54 -27.31 30.70 -32.98
C GLN A 54 -26.61 31.60 -33.99
N VAL A 55 -25.35 31.30 -34.32
CA VAL A 55 -24.80 31.34 -35.67
C VAL A 55 -23.46 30.61 -35.72
N MET A 56 -23.41 29.50 -36.45
CA MET A 56 -22.40 29.19 -37.49
C MET A 56 -22.15 27.68 -37.57
N ALA A 57 -22.64 27.10 -38.67
CA ALA A 57 -22.23 25.82 -39.19
C ALA A 57 -20.98 25.99 -40.09
N ALA A 58 -20.15 24.94 -40.09
CA ALA A 58 -19.17 24.56 -41.10
C ALA A 58 -17.89 25.41 -41.27
N ALA A 59 -16.79 24.91 -40.70
CA ALA A 59 -15.51 24.78 -41.41
C ALA A 59 -14.66 23.69 -40.73
N ILE A 60 -14.50 22.57 -41.44
CA ILE A 60 -13.43 21.58 -41.28
C ILE A 60 -12.08 22.29 -41.32
N SER A 61 -11.32 22.22 -40.23
CA SER A 61 -9.89 22.44 -40.24
C SER A 61 -9.27 21.38 -39.33
N GLU A 62 -8.52 20.48 -39.95
CA GLU A 62 -7.67 19.48 -39.32
C GLU A 62 -6.73 20.16 -38.32
N THR A 63 -6.96 19.95 -37.02
CA THR A 63 -5.93 20.06 -35.99
C THR A 63 -6.44 19.37 -34.73
N GLY A 64 -5.72 18.34 -34.27
CA GLY A 64 -5.82 17.90 -32.88
C GLY A 64 -6.03 16.40 -32.69
N GLU A 65 -4.97 15.62 -32.85
CA GLU A 65 -4.75 14.42 -32.03
C GLU A 65 -3.25 14.34 -31.73
N THR A 66 -2.78 15.21 -30.84
CA THR A 66 -1.73 14.79 -29.91
C THR A 66 -2.45 14.07 -28.78
N GLY A 67 -2.40 12.74 -28.80
CA GLY A 67 -3.01 11.91 -27.76
C GLY A 67 -2.47 12.28 -26.38
N GLU A 68 -3.23 13.06 -25.63
CA GLU A 68 -3.17 13.07 -24.17
C GLU A 68 -3.67 11.70 -23.73
N GLY A 69 -2.75 10.84 -23.26
CA GLY A 69 -3.12 9.55 -22.70
C GLY A 69 -4.13 9.75 -21.59
N GLU A 70 -5.28 9.07 -21.69
CA GLU A 70 -6.26 9.02 -20.61
C GLU A 70 -5.54 8.62 -19.32
N LYS A 71 -5.60 9.50 -18.32
CA LYS A 71 -5.10 9.18 -16.98
C LYS A 71 -6.00 8.10 -16.37
N LYS A 72 -5.70 6.85 -16.69
CA LYS A 72 -6.39 5.69 -16.13
C LYS A 72 -6.11 5.66 -14.64
N ASN A 73 -7.15 5.71 -13.83
CA ASN A 73 -7.04 5.58 -12.38
C ASN A 73 -7.37 4.15 -11.97
N LEU A 74 -6.60 3.62 -11.02
CA LEU A 74 -6.79 2.30 -10.45
C LEU A 74 -7.34 2.41 -9.04
N ARG A 75 -8.25 1.50 -8.70
CA ARG A 75 -8.88 1.41 -7.38
C ARG A 75 -8.24 0.27 -6.62
N LEU A 76 -7.61 0.58 -5.49
CA LEU A 76 -6.94 -0.36 -4.62
C LEU A 76 -7.70 -0.46 -3.30
N MET A 77 -7.97 -1.66 -2.81
CA MET A 77 -8.53 -1.86 -1.48
C MET A 77 -7.45 -2.33 -0.52
N SER A 78 -7.27 -1.55 0.56
CA SER A 78 -6.31 -1.82 1.63
C SER A 78 -6.80 -2.94 2.56
N SER A 79 -5.90 -3.41 3.43
CA SER A 79 -6.24 -4.40 4.46
C SER A 79 -7.26 -3.91 5.49
N ASP A 80 -7.35 -2.59 5.71
CA ASP A 80 -8.35 -1.96 6.59
C ASP A 80 -9.68 -1.66 5.88
N GLY A 81 -9.89 -2.21 4.67
CA GLY A 81 -11.15 -2.11 3.92
C GLY A 81 -11.39 -0.73 3.32
N LYS A 82 -10.35 0.11 3.20
CA LYS A 82 -10.44 1.43 2.59
C LYS A 82 -10.01 1.37 1.14
N GLU A 83 -10.73 2.10 0.29
CA GLU A 83 -10.40 2.23 -1.12
C GLU A 83 -9.47 3.43 -1.34
N VAL A 84 -8.37 3.21 -2.06
CA VAL A 84 -7.37 4.22 -2.44
C VAL A 84 -7.33 4.27 -3.97
N VAL A 85 -7.58 5.45 -4.53
CA VAL A 85 -7.53 5.67 -5.97
C VAL A 85 -6.18 6.27 -6.33
N VAL A 86 -5.47 5.64 -7.27
CA VAL A 86 -4.13 6.07 -7.73
C VAL A 86 -4.05 6.09 -9.24
N GLU A 87 -3.25 7.00 -9.79
CA GLU A 87 -3.00 7.03 -11.24
C GLU A 87 -2.23 5.77 -11.68
N ALA A 88 -2.63 5.17 -12.79
CA ALA A 88 -2.04 3.94 -13.30
C ALA A 88 -0.53 4.10 -13.55
N ALA A 89 -0.09 5.27 -14.02
CA ALA A 89 1.34 5.56 -14.20
C ALA A 89 2.13 5.44 -12.89
N VAL A 90 1.60 5.98 -11.78
CA VAL A 90 2.18 5.86 -10.43
C VAL A 90 2.18 4.40 -9.99
N ALA A 91 1.05 3.72 -10.17
CA ALA A 91 0.86 2.35 -9.73
C ALA A 91 1.74 1.34 -10.47
N MET A 92 2.08 1.61 -11.74
CA MET A 92 2.99 0.78 -12.55
C MET A 92 4.44 0.75 -12.04
N LYS A 93 4.82 1.63 -11.10
CA LYS A 93 6.10 1.51 -10.38
C LYS A 93 6.16 0.27 -9.48
N SER A 94 5.00 -0.20 -9.00
CA SER A 94 4.88 -1.49 -8.32
C SER A 94 4.89 -2.61 -9.36
N GLN A 95 5.81 -3.56 -9.24
CA GLN A 95 5.85 -4.71 -10.15
C GLN A 95 4.62 -5.60 -9.96
N LEU A 96 4.12 -5.75 -8.74
CA LEU A 96 2.90 -6.52 -8.46
C LEU A 96 1.70 -5.93 -9.22
N ILE A 97 1.46 -4.63 -9.07
CA ILE A 97 0.31 -3.97 -9.71
C ILE A 97 0.49 -3.95 -11.23
N ARG A 98 1.71 -3.72 -11.72
CA ARG A 98 2.03 -3.81 -13.14
C ARG A 98 1.66 -5.16 -13.74
N GLN A 99 2.03 -6.27 -13.08
CA GLN A 99 1.69 -7.62 -13.55
C GLN A 99 0.17 -7.86 -13.54
N MET A 100 -0.55 -7.30 -12.56
CA MET A 100 -2.02 -7.41 -12.51
C MET A 100 -2.71 -6.66 -13.65
N ILE A 101 -2.21 -5.48 -14.03
CA ILE A 101 -2.72 -4.71 -15.17
C ILE A 101 -2.38 -5.40 -16.49
N GLU A 102 -1.13 -5.84 -16.67
CA GLU A 102 -0.66 -6.50 -17.91
C GLU A 102 -1.35 -7.84 -18.16
N ALA A 103 -1.78 -8.54 -17.10
CA ALA A 103 -2.53 -9.80 -17.20
C ALA A 103 -4.02 -9.61 -17.55
N ASP A 104 -4.50 -8.37 -17.72
CA ASP A 104 -5.92 -8.01 -17.93
C ASP A 104 -6.87 -8.59 -16.86
N CYS A 105 -6.31 -8.91 -15.69
CA CYS A 105 -7.05 -9.43 -14.52
C CYS A 105 -7.80 -8.33 -13.76
N ALA A 106 -7.55 -7.06 -14.10
CA ALA A 106 -8.24 -5.91 -13.57
C ALA A 106 -8.88 -5.12 -14.72
N GLY A 107 -10.13 -5.42 -15.04
CA GLY A 107 -10.94 -4.56 -15.90
C GLY A 107 -11.08 -3.16 -15.30
N GLU A 108 -11.54 -2.19 -16.09
CA GLU A 108 -11.70 -0.78 -15.67
C GLU A 108 -12.54 -0.55 -14.40
N SER A 109 -13.28 -1.56 -13.95
CA SER A 109 -14.10 -1.52 -12.73
C SER A 109 -13.62 -2.43 -11.60
N ASP A 110 -12.52 -3.15 -11.77
CA ASP A 110 -12.05 -4.10 -10.78
C ASP A 110 -11.21 -3.42 -9.69
N VAL A 111 -11.50 -3.79 -8.44
CA VAL A 111 -10.76 -3.33 -7.27
C VAL A 111 -9.63 -4.30 -7.00
N ILE A 112 -8.41 -3.79 -7.01
CA ILE A 112 -7.21 -4.59 -6.69
C ILE A 112 -7.09 -4.65 -5.16
N ASN A 113 -7.24 -5.84 -4.60
CA ASN A 113 -7.10 -6.06 -3.16
C ASN A 113 -5.62 -6.19 -2.79
N ILE A 114 -5.17 -5.32 -1.88
CA ILE A 114 -3.82 -5.35 -1.30
C ILE A 114 -3.94 -5.81 0.15
N PRO A 115 -3.99 -7.14 0.39
CA PRO A 115 -3.99 -7.66 1.75
C PRO A 115 -2.67 -7.30 2.44
N ASN A 116 -2.73 -7.15 3.77
CA ASN A 116 -1.60 -6.85 4.66
C ASN A 116 -1.06 -5.42 4.65
N VAL A 117 -1.50 -4.53 3.75
CA VAL A 117 -1.06 -3.13 3.75
C VAL A 117 -2.25 -2.21 4.06
N THR A 118 -2.11 -1.37 5.08
CA THR A 118 -3.15 -0.39 5.45
C THR A 118 -3.19 0.76 4.44
N ALA A 119 -4.32 1.47 4.36
CA ALA A 119 -4.44 2.61 3.45
C ALA A 119 -3.45 3.74 3.74
N ALA A 120 -3.07 3.93 5.02
CA ALA A 120 -2.07 4.92 5.40
C ALA A 120 -0.70 4.60 4.77
N VAL A 121 -0.27 3.35 4.87
CA VAL A 121 1.00 2.87 4.31
C VAL A 121 0.95 2.88 2.79
N LEU A 122 -0.16 2.44 2.18
CA LEU A 122 -0.36 2.53 0.73
C LEU A 122 -0.21 3.98 0.23
N SER A 123 -0.86 4.92 0.91
CA SER A 123 -0.78 6.34 0.56
C SER A 123 0.67 6.86 0.62
N LEU A 124 1.45 6.44 1.61
CA LEU A 124 2.88 6.78 1.70
C LEU A 124 3.68 6.19 0.55
N ILE A 125 3.49 4.90 0.24
CA ILE A 125 4.20 4.22 -0.85
C ILE A 125 3.90 4.88 -2.19
N PHE A 126 2.62 5.16 -2.49
CA PHE A 126 2.27 5.81 -3.75
C PHE A 126 2.72 7.26 -3.82
N ARG A 127 2.74 7.99 -2.70
CA ARG A 127 3.35 9.33 -2.62
C ARG A 127 4.84 9.29 -2.97
N TYR A 128 5.56 8.27 -2.50
CA TYR A 128 6.95 8.03 -2.89
C TYR A 128 7.06 7.74 -4.40
N CYS A 129 6.23 6.83 -4.91
CA CYS A 129 6.21 6.47 -6.33
C CYS A 129 5.94 7.69 -7.22
N GLU A 130 5.01 8.57 -6.84
CA GLU A 130 4.64 9.78 -7.58
C GLU A 130 5.82 10.75 -7.70
N LYS A 131 6.53 11.01 -6.58
CA LYS A 131 7.75 11.83 -6.59
C LYS A 131 8.86 11.21 -7.44
N HIS A 132 8.93 9.87 -7.52
CA HIS A 132 9.92 9.10 -8.30
C HIS A 132 9.46 8.70 -9.70
N LEU A 133 8.33 9.22 -10.20
CA LEU A 133 7.86 8.89 -11.54
C LEU A 133 8.79 9.42 -12.64
N GLY A 134 9.42 10.57 -12.41
CA GLY A 134 10.27 11.29 -13.38
C GLY A 134 11.78 11.07 -13.26
N ASP A 135 12.25 10.20 -12.36
CA ASP A 135 13.70 9.98 -12.05
C ASP A 135 14.50 9.33 -13.21
N GLY A 136 13.87 9.14 -14.38
CA GLY A 136 14.52 8.61 -15.59
C GLY A 136 15.25 9.67 -16.43
N ASP A 137 15.02 10.96 -16.18
CA ASP A 137 15.68 12.05 -16.92
C ASP A 137 16.89 12.52 -16.11
N GLY A 138 18.10 12.20 -16.59
CA GLY A 138 19.37 12.22 -15.86
C GLY A 138 19.91 13.58 -15.44
N ASP A 139 19.05 14.50 -15.01
CA ASP A 139 19.42 15.81 -14.50
C ASP A 139 19.90 15.70 -13.05
N LYS A 140 21.18 16.02 -12.83
CA LYS A 140 21.83 15.90 -11.50
C LYS A 140 21.19 16.78 -10.43
N ALA A 141 20.52 17.86 -10.84
CA ALA A 141 19.78 18.73 -9.93
C ALA A 141 18.54 18.02 -9.36
N ILE A 142 17.83 17.27 -10.20
CA ILE A 142 16.64 16.48 -9.80
C ILE A 142 17.06 15.33 -8.89
N ALA A 143 18.15 14.63 -9.23
CA ALA A 143 18.68 13.54 -8.41
C ALA A 143 19.10 13.98 -6.99
N ASN A 144 19.59 15.22 -6.81
CA ASN A 144 19.91 15.74 -5.49
C ASN A 144 18.66 16.14 -4.70
N ASP A 145 17.64 16.74 -5.34
CA ASP A 145 16.36 17.06 -4.71
C ASP A 145 15.63 15.78 -4.23
N LEU A 146 15.69 14.72 -5.04
CA LEU A 146 15.12 13.41 -4.69
C LEU A 146 15.82 12.79 -3.49
N LYS A 147 17.15 12.86 -3.40
CA LYS A 147 17.88 12.36 -2.22
C LYS A 147 17.49 13.09 -0.94
N SER A 148 17.39 14.42 -0.97
CA SER A 148 16.91 15.16 0.22
C SER A 148 15.48 14.80 0.58
N PHE A 149 14.61 14.64 -0.42
CA PHE A 149 13.25 14.16 -0.19
C PHE A 149 13.23 12.77 0.43
N ASP A 150 14.07 11.85 -0.05
CA ASP A 150 14.17 10.48 0.45
C ASP A 150 14.63 10.42 1.90
N GLU A 151 15.64 11.23 2.26
CA GLU A 151 16.14 11.34 3.62
C GLU A 151 15.05 11.82 4.59
N ASP A 152 14.27 12.83 4.19
CA ASP A 152 13.16 13.35 4.98
C ASP A 152 11.98 12.38 5.00
N PHE A 153 11.67 11.73 3.87
CA PHE A 153 10.56 10.80 3.73
C PHE A 153 10.75 9.55 4.58
N ILE A 154 11.97 9.01 4.65
CA ILE A 154 12.27 7.81 5.44
C ILE A 154 12.59 8.14 6.91
N SER A 155 12.60 9.42 7.28
CA SER A 155 12.76 9.87 8.67
C SER A 155 11.46 9.78 9.48
N VAL A 156 10.84 8.59 9.48
CA VAL A 156 9.64 8.25 10.25
C VAL A 156 9.98 7.44 11.50
N ASP A 157 9.00 7.18 12.36
CA ASP A 157 9.13 6.26 13.49
C ASP A 157 9.37 4.81 13.04
N LEU A 158 9.89 3.97 13.95
CA LEU A 158 10.29 2.60 13.64
C LEU A 158 9.12 1.71 13.21
N ASP A 159 7.93 1.92 13.79
CA ASP A 159 6.72 1.18 13.44
C ASP A 159 6.31 1.50 12.00
N THR A 160 6.25 2.79 11.64
CA THR A 160 5.97 3.22 10.27
C THR A 160 7.06 2.77 9.29
N LEU A 161 8.34 2.78 9.70
CA LEU A 161 9.44 2.28 8.87
C LEU A 161 9.30 0.77 8.60
N TYR A 162 8.89 -0.01 9.60
CA TYR A 162 8.63 -1.44 9.45
C TYR A 162 7.45 -1.70 8.52
N ASP A 163 6.36 -0.96 8.69
CA ASP A 163 5.19 -1.03 7.80
C ASP A 163 5.55 -0.65 6.35
N LEU A 164 6.38 0.37 6.15
CA LEU A 164 6.91 0.74 4.84
C LEU A 164 7.78 -0.37 4.26
N LEU A 165 8.63 -1.01 5.05
CA LEU A 165 9.47 -2.12 4.60
C LEU A 165 8.61 -3.31 4.12
N MET A 166 7.60 -3.69 4.91
CA MET A 166 6.69 -4.79 4.57
C MET A 166 5.81 -4.45 3.37
N GLY A 167 5.23 -3.25 3.33
CA GLY A 167 4.40 -2.80 2.22
C GLY A 167 5.17 -2.65 0.91
N SER A 168 6.40 -2.13 0.96
CA SER A 168 7.26 -1.98 -0.23
C SER A 168 7.73 -3.32 -0.77
N ASN A 169 8.03 -4.28 0.12
CA ASN A 169 8.33 -5.65 -0.28
C ASN A 169 7.10 -6.33 -0.90
N TYR A 170 5.90 -6.14 -0.34
CA TYR A 170 4.67 -6.71 -0.87
C TYR A 170 4.33 -6.18 -2.27
N LEU A 171 4.44 -4.86 -2.46
CA LEU A 171 4.18 -4.21 -3.75
C LEU A 171 5.37 -4.29 -4.73
N ASP A 172 6.51 -4.85 -4.30
CA ASP A 172 7.77 -4.91 -5.06
C ASP A 172 8.16 -3.53 -5.63
N VAL A 173 8.26 -2.55 -4.73
CA VAL A 173 8.76 -1.19 -5.00
C VAL A 173 10.21 -1.10 -4.55
N LYS A 174 11.13 -1.55 -5.40
CA LYS A 174 12.56 -1.71 -5.06
C LYS A 174 13.23 -0.45 -4.51
N GLY A 175 12.99 0.72 -5.12
CA GLY A 175 13.61 1.97 -4.66
C GLY A 175 13.26 2.32 -3.20
N LEU A 176 11.99 2.13 -2.82
CA LEU A 176 11.54 2.38 -1.45
C LEU A 176 12.02 1.29 -0.48
N LEU A 177 12.05 0.03 -0.94
CA LEU A 177 12.60 -1.09 -0.15
C LEU A 177 14.07 -0.89 0.17
N ASP A 178 14.88 -0.49 -0.82
CA ASP A 178 16.31 -0.22 -0.64
C ASP A 178 16.54 0.97 0.30
N LEU A 179 15.75 2.05 0.16
CA LEU A 179 15.81 3.21 1.03
C LEU A 179 15.48 2.85 2.49
N ALA A 180 14.41 2.07 2.71
CA ALA A 180 14.03 1.60 4.05
C ALA A 180 15.10 0.68 4.65
N CYS A 181 15.65 -0.25 3.86
CA CYS A 181 16.76 -1.12 4.28
C CYS A 181 17.99 -0.29 4.68
N GLN A 182 18.35 0.71 3.89
CA GLN A 182 19.48 1.59 4.16
C GLN A 182 19.27 2.35 5.47
N LYS A 183 18.07 2.89 5.72
CA LYS A 183 17.75 3.57 6.97
C LYS A 183 17.89 2.66 8.19
N VAL A 184 17.41 1.41 8.09
CA VAL A 184 17.60 0.40 9.15
C VAL A 184 19.08 0.08 9.36
N ALA A 185 19.84 -0.07 8.27
CA ALA A 185 21.28 -0.29 8.34
C ALA A 185 22.01 0.87 9.03
N ASP A 186 21.64 2.12 8.76
CA ASP A 186 22.22 3.30 9.39
C ASP A 186 21.88 3.41 10.89
N LEU A 187 20.71 2.91 11.32
CA LEU A 187 20.36 2.81 12.74
C LEU A 187 21.21 1.77 13.49
N ILE A 188 21.67 0.74 12.79
CA ILE A 188 22.51 -0.33 13.36
C ILE A 188 23.99 0.05 13.33
N LYS A 189 24.41 0.76 12.27
CA LYS A 189 25.81 1.09 12.01
C LYS A 189 26.43 1.90 13.15
N GLY A 190 27.52 1.39 13.71
CA GLY A 190 28.27 2.06 14.77
C GLY A 190 27.57 2.07 16.13
N LYS A 191 26.47 1.33 16.30
CA LYS A 191 25.81 1.11 17.60
C LYS A 191 26.32 -0.16 18.25
N SER A 192 26.38 -0.13 19.58
CA SER A 192 26.64 -1.32 20.38
C SER A 192 25.45 -2.29 20.34
N PRO A 193 25.66 -3.61 20.56
CA PRO A 193 24.56 -4.57 20.65
C PRO A 193 23.47 -4.17 21.65
N ASP A 194 23.85 -3.59 22.79
CA ASP A 194 22.90 -3.10 23.80
C ASP A 194 22.10 -1.88 23.34
N GLU A 195 22.68 -0.97 22.56
CA GLU A 195 21.95 0.14 21.96
C GLU A 195 20.98 -0.34 20.88
N ILE A 196 21.40 -1.29 20.04
CA ILE A 196 20.54 -1.90 19.01
C ILE A 196 19.34 -2.58 19.68
N ARG A 197 19.56 -3.35 20.76
CA ARG A 197 18.48 -3.96 21.54
C ARG A 197 17.48 -2.92 22.06
N ARG A 198 17.94 -1.76 22.52
CA ARG A 198 17.04 -0.67 22.95
C ARG A 198 16.28 -0.04 21.79
N ILE A 199 16.94 0.23 20.66
CA ILE A 199 16.35 0.87 19.49
C ILE A 199 15.24 -0.02 18.90
N PHE A 200 15.51 -1.31 18.76
CA PHE A 200 14.55 -2.28 18.20
C PHE A 200 13.66 -2.94 19.26
N ASN A 201 13.76 -2.48 20.52
CA ASN A 201 13.00 -2.99 21.65
C ASN A 201 13.07 -4.54 21.79
N ILE A 202 14.27 -5.09 21.62
CA ILE A 202 14.58 -6.53 21.68
C ILE A 202 14.96 -6.91 23.12
N GLU A 203 14.34 -7.96 23.64
CA GLU A 203 14.67 -8.51 24.97
C GLU A 203 16.06 -9.14 25.00
N LYS A 204 16.76 -9.00 26.13
CA LYS A 204 18.06 -9.66 26.34
C LYS A 204 17.81 -11.11 26.78
N ASP A 205 17.93 -12.02 25.83
CA ASP A 205 17.72 -13.47 25.98
C ASP A 205 19.01 -14.26 26.28
N PHE A 206 20.18 -13.67 26.09
CA PHE A 206 21.47 -14.28 26.41
C PHE A 206 21.83 -14.17 27.90
N SER A 207 22.32 -15.28 28.48
CA SER A 207 22.97 -15.24 29.78
C SER A 207 24.32 -14.52 29.71
N PRO A 208 24.86 -14.02 30.85
CA PRO A 208 26.16 -13.33 30.86
C PRO A 208 27.32 -14.19 30.35
N GLU A 209 27.25 -15.51 30.57
CA GLU A 209 28.28 -16.47 30.14
C GLU A 209 28.24 -16.66 28.62
N GLU A 210 27.05 -16.80 28.04
CA GLU A 210 26.86 -16.90 26.58
C GLU A 210 27.22 -15.59 25.87
N GLU A 211 26.94 -14.43 26.47
CA GLU A 211 27.29 -13.13 25.89
C GLU A 211 28.80 -12.91 25.86
N GLU A 212 29.54 -13.35 26.88
CA GLU A 212 31.01 -13.34 26.86
C GLU A 212 31.58 -14.28 25.80
N GLU A 213 31.00 -15.47 25.60
CA GLU A 213 31.40 -16.39 24.54
C GLU A 213 31.13 -15.80 23.15
N VAL A 214 29.92 -15.30 22.90
CA VAL A 214 29.56 -14.65 21.63
C VAL A 214 30.44 -13.42 21.37
N ASN A 215 30.75 -12.62 22.39
CA ASN A 215 31.64 -11.46 22.22
C ASN A 215 33.09 -11.90 21.96
N LYS A 216 33.55 -13.00 22.57
CA LYS A 216 34.88 -13.57 22.35
C LYS A 216 35.03 -14.16 20.95
N GLU A 217 34.00 -14.84 20.46
CA GLU A 217 33.95 -15.41 19.12
C GLU A 217 33.83 -14.34 18.03
N ASN A 218 33.08 -13.27 18.29
CA ASN A 218 32.86 -12.18 17.34
C ASN A 218 33.84 -11.00 17.48
N LYS A 219 34.96 -11.16 18.20
CA LYS A 219 36.00 -10.12 18.31
C LYS A 219 36.47 -9.60 16.96
N TRP A 220 36.52 -10.45 15.94
CA TRP A 220 36.90 -10.09 14.57
C TRP A 220 35.97 -9.04 13.94
N ALA A 221 34.71 -8.93 14.39
CA ALA A 221 33.76 -7.94 13.87
C ALA A 221 33.99 -6.53 14.45
N PHE A 222 34.86 -6.40 15.46
CA PHE A 222 35.16 -5.16 16.17
C PHE A 222 36.63 -4.71 16.03
N GLU A 223 37.45 -5.40 15.22
CA GLU A 223 38.82 -5.00 14.82
C GLU A 223 38.82 -4.24 13.48
#